data_AF-A0A6M4SPG0-F1
#
_entry.id   AF-A0A6M4SPG0-F1
#
_cell.length_a   1.000
_cell.length_b   1.000
_cell.length_c   1.000
_cell.angle_alpha   90.00
_cell.angle_beta   90.00
_cell.angle_gamma   90.00
#
_symmetry.space_group_name_H-M   'P 1'
#
loop_
_entity.id
_entity.type
_entity.pdbx_description
1 polymer ?
#
loop_
_entity_poly.entity_id
_entity_poly.type
_entity_poly.pdbx_seq_one_letter_code
_entity_poly.pdbx_strand_id
1 'polypeptide(L)'
;MLHCGRIISDKKKPHSTYIVSTREQMTLIVKIINGLIRIKVDSFKKACSFLNIEFIESNYILKPLDPYFAGLIDTDGSIVFHFAGNRIECNLELKYNIYSEKCHFDYVIPNYKPSILLRDKKNNTPGKLFKSIAIKYQTVNGMIHLYNYFMQNRLYCDF
;
A
#
# COMPACT_ATOMS: atom_id res chain seq x y z
N MET A 1 16.89 -6.97 5.70
CA MET A 1 17.18 -6.53 4.31
C MET A 1 17.06 -7.74 3.39
N LEU A 2 16.66 -7.61 2.12
CA LEU A 2 16.45 -8.78 1.24
C LEU A 2 17.75 -9.45 0.76
N HIS A 3 18.91 -8.80 0.93
CA HIS A 3 20.25 -9.29 0.56
C HIS A 3 20.37 -9.89 -0.85
N CYS A 4 19.52 -9.44 -1.79
CA CYS A 4 19.51 -9.87 -3.19
C CYS A 4 19.14 -8.70 -4.11
N GLY A 5 19.21 -8.93 -5.43
CA GLY A 5 18.96 -7.91 -6.43
C GLY A 5 20.08 -6.87 -6.58
N ARG A 6 19.84 -5.85 -7.40
CA ARG A 6 20.75 -4.73 -7.64
C ARG A 6 19.98 -3.42 -7.78
N ILE A 7 20.61 -2.32 -7.39
CA ILE A 7 20.08 -0.97 -7.60
C ILE A 7 20.81 -0.37 -8.80
N ILE A 8 20.06 0.16 -9.76
CA ILE A 8 20.59 0.89 -10.91
C ILE A 8 20.15 2.35 -10.78
N SER A 9 21.11 3.27 -10.88
CA SER A 9 20.86 4.70 -10.91
C SER A 9 21.24 5.25 -12.28
N ASP A 10 20.27 5.78 -13.01
CA ASP A 10 20.50 6.47 -14.29
C ASP A 10 20.79 7.95 -13.99
N LYS A 11 21.98 8.44 -14.37
CA LYS A 11 22.38 9.84 -14.14
C LYS A 11 21.43 10.86 -14.77
N LYS A 12 20.65 10.45 -15.78
CA LYS A 12 19.67 11.31 -16.46
C LYS A 12 18.30 11.33 -15.78
N LYS A 13 18.08 10.50 -14.76
CA LYS A 13 16.79 10.38 -14.07
C LYS A 13 16.96 10.68 -12.58
N PRO A 14 16.00 11.37 -11.96
CA PRO A 14 16.06 11.66 -10.53
C PRO A 14 15.69 10.45 -9.65
N HIS A 15 15.61 9.23 -10.21
CA HIS A 15 15.19 8.03 -9.50
C HIS A 15 16.14 6.86 -9.76
N SER A 16 16.21 5.97 -8.78
CA SER A 16 16.91 4.69 -8.88
C SER A 16 15.90 3.55 -9.05
N THR A 17 16.35 2.42 -9.61
CA THR A 17 15.53 1.24 -9.83
C THR A 17 16.15 0.03 -9.17
N TYR A 18 15.41 -0.64 -8.30
CA TYR A 18 15.78 -1.94 -7.76
C TYR A 18 15.31 -3.06 -8.71
N ILE A 19 16.20 -3.97 -9.07
CA ILE A 19 15.97 -5.02 -10.06
C ILE A 19 16.44 -6.37 -9.52
N VAL A 20 15.62 -7.38 -9.74
CA VAL A 20 15.93 -8.79 -9.50
C VAL A 20 15.72 -9.53 -10.82
N SER A 21 16.75 -10.21 -11.30
CA SER A 21 16.76 -10.78 -12.66
C SER A 21 17.11 -12.26 -12.72
N THR A 22 17.41 -12.89 -11.59
CA THR A 22 17.71 -14.33 -11.52
C THR A 22 16.49 -15.09 -11.01
N ARG A 23 16.28 -16.31 -11.53
CA ARG A 23 15.13 -17.13 -11.16
C ARG A 23 15.18 -17.47 -9.67
N GLU A 24 16.37 -17.70 -9.13
CA GLU A 24 16.62 -18.07 -7.74
C GLU A 24 16.20 -16.93 -6.79
N GLN A 25 16.62 -15.69 -7.08
CA GLN A 25 16.26 -14.53 -6.26
C GLN A 25 14.79 -14.16 -6.40
N MET A 26 14.21 -14.27 -7.61
CA MET A 26 12.77 -14.09 -7.80
C MET A 26 11.97 -15.11 -6.99
N THR A 27 12.38 -16.38 -7.02
CA THR A 27 11.78 -17.46 -6.24
C THR A 27 11.85 -17.17 -4.75
N LEU A 28 13.00 -16.70 -4.25
CA LEU A 28 13.17 -16.30 -2.86
C LEU A 28 12.17 -15.20 -2.47
N ILE A 29 12.09 -14.12 -3.25
CA ILE A 29 11.21 -12.99 -2.95
C ILE A 29 9.74 -13.41 -2.99
N VAL A 30 9.33 -14.14 -4.04
CA VAL A 30 7.94 -14.61 -4.17
C VAL A 30 7.57 -15.51 -2.99
N LYS A 31 8.45 -16.41 -2.54
CA LYS A 31 8.22 -17.23 -1.34
C LYS A 31 8.07 -16.38 -0.07
N ILE A 32 8.89 -15.35 0.11
CA ILE A 32 8.85 -14.48 1.29
C ILE A 32 7.54 -13.69 1.38
N ILE A 33 7.05 -13.16 0.25
CA ILE A 33 5.88 -12.29 0.22
C ILE A 33 4.56 -13.05 -0.03
N ASN A 34 4.62 -14.37 -0.25
CA ASN A 34 3.44 -15.20 -0.43
C ASN A 34 2.55 -15.16 0.83
N GLY A 35 1.25 -15.01 0.67
CA GLY A 35 0.33 -14.78 1.81
C GLY A 35 0.32 -13.35 2.37
N LEU A 36 1.19 -12.45 1.90
CA LEU A 36 1.21 -11.03 2.34
C LEU A 36 0.56 -10.07 1.33
N ILE A 37 0.51 -10.44 0.05
CA ILE A 37 -0.04 -9.59 -1.02
C ILE A 37 -1.57 -9.54 -0.95
N ARG A 38 -2.14 -8.32 -0.88
CA ARG A 38 -3.60 -8.10 -0.78
C ARG A 38 -4.20 -7.27 -1.91
N ILE A 39 -3.40 -6.46 -2.63
CA ILE A 39 -3.92 -5.56 -3.68
C ILE A 39 -3.61 -6.06 -5.10
N LYS A 40 -2.35 -6.38 -5.41
CA LYS A 40 -1.90 -6.82 -6.75
C LYS A 40 -1.97 -8.34 -6.91
N VAL A 41 -3.03 -8.96 -6.39
CA VAL A 41 -3.16 -10.42 -6.25
C VAL A 41 -3.10 -11.14 -7.60
N ASP A 42 -3.79 -10.67 -8.63
CA ASP A 42 -3.79 -11.33 -9.95
C ASP A 42 -2.39 -11.38 -10.58
N SER A 43 -1.65 -10.28 -10.52
CA SER A 43 -0.27 -10.22 -11.01
C SER A 43 0.64 -11.15 -10.21
N PHE A 44 0.42 -11.24 -8.90
CA PHE A 44 1.19 -12.11 -8.03
C PHE A 44 0.89 -13.60 -8.25
N LYS A 45 -0.38 -13.98 -8.48
CA LYS A 45 -0.79 -15.33 -8.88
C LYS A 45 -0.09 -15.80 -10.15
N LYS A 46 0.04 -14.92 -11.15
CA LYS A 46 0.81 -15.20 -12.37
C LYS A 46 2.29 -15.47 -12.08
N ALA A 47 2.90 -14.70 -11.18
CA ALA A 47 4.28 -14.91 -10.76
C ALA A 47 4.45 -16.26 -10.01
N CYS A 48 3.51 -16.61 -9.14
CA CYS A 48 3.50 -17.90 -8.44
C CYS A 48 3.40 -19.07 -9.43
N SER A 49 2.47 -18.99 -10.39
CA SER A 49 2.31 -19.99 -11.45
C SER A 49 3.57 -20.15 -12.30
N PHE A 50 4.21 -19.05 -12.71
CA PHE A 50 5.46 -19.09 -13.49
C PHE A 50 6.63 -19.77 -12.74
N LEU A 51 6.65 -19.66 -11.41
CA LEU A 51 7.69 -20.22 -10.55
C LEU A 51 7.32 -21.58 -9.95
N ASN A 52 6.15 -22.15 -10.29
CA ASN A 52 5.60 -23.36 -9.69
C ASN A 52 5.50 -23.28 -8.15
N ILE A 53 5.05 -22.14 -7.64
CA ILE A 53 4.79 -21.91 -6.21
C ILE A 53 3.27 -21.94 -5.99
N GLU A 54 2.81 -22.70 -5.01
CA GLU A 54 1.41 -22.66 -4.58
C GLU A 54 1.11 -21.29 -3.96
N PHE A 55 0.10 -20.60 -4.50
CA PHE A 55 -0.30 -19.29 -4.01
C PHE A 55 -1.07 -19.41 -2.69
N ILE A 56 -0.71 -18.58 -1.71
CA ILE A 56 -1.38 -18.49 -0.42
C ILE A 56 -2.19 -17.20 -0.38
N GLU A 57 -3.51 -17.33 -0.20
CA GLU A 57 -4.40 -16.18 -0.06
C GLU A 57 -4.14 -15.46 1.28
N SER A 58 -4.07 -14.13 1.24
CA SER A 58 -3.78 -13.30 2.41
C SER A 58 -5.03 -13.03 3.25
N ASN A 59 -4.83 -12.67 4.53
CA ASN A 59 -5.92 -12.18 5.37
C ASN A 59 -6.19 -10.70 5.05
N TYR A 60 -7.40 -10.40 4.59
CA TYR A 60 -7.82 -9.05 4.20
C TYR A 60 -8.27 -8.17 5.37
N ILE A 61 -8.43 -8.71 6.57
CA ILE A 61 -8.67 -7.93 7.77
C ILE A 61 -7.31 -7.53 8.35
N LEU A 62 -6.95 -6.26 8.18
CA LEU A 62 -5.68 -5.76 8.71
C LEU A 62 -5.76 -5.67 10.23
N LYS A 63 -4.73 -6.23 10.88
CA LYS A 63 -4.60 -6.18 12.34
C LYS A 63 -4.22 -4.77 12.79
N PRO A 64 -4.44 -4.43 14.08
CA PRO A 64 -3.87 -3.24 14.68
C PRO A 64 -2.36 -3.14 14.39
N LEU A 65 -1.94 -1.97 13.88
CA LEU A 65 -0.55 -1.66 13.55
C LEU A 65 0.05 -2.51 12.42
N ASP A 66 -0.76 -3.14 11.57
CA ASP A 66 -0.27 -3.97 10.46
C ASP A 66 0.60 -3.13 9.49
N PRO A 67 1.90 -3.46 9.33
CA PRO A 67 2.83 -2.66 8.53
C PRO A 67 2.51 -2.70 7.03
N TYR A 68 1.63 -3.59 6.58
CA TYR A 68 1.16 -3.60 5.20
C TYR A 68 0.46 -2.28 4.85
N PHE A 69 -0.33 -1.71 5.76
CA PHE A 69 -0.95 -0.41 5.50
C PHE A 69 0.09 0.70 5.41
N ALA A 70 1.14 0.67 6.22
CA ALA A 70 2.24 1.63 6.11
C ALA A 70 2.95 1.53 4.75
N GLY A 71 3.21 0.31 4.26
CA GLY A 71 3.74 0.10 2.91
C GLY A 71 2.83 0.65 1.81
N LEU A 72 1.49 0.56 1.97
CA LEU A 72 0.55 1.18 1.02
C LEU A 72 0.59 2.70 1.07
N ILE A 73 0.74 3.29 2.26
CA ILE A 73 0.87 4.75 2.41
C ILE A 73 2.15 5.24 1.74
N ASP A 74 3.26 4.52 1.90
CA ASP A 74 4.55 4.87 1.30
C ASP A 74 4.53 4.79 -0.24
N THR A 75 3.72 3.88 -0.83
CA THR A 75 3.66 3.71 -2.30
C THR A 75 2.62 4.59 -2.98
N ASP A 76 1.38 4.60 -2.48
CA ASP A 76 0.22 5.17 -3.15
C ASP A 76 -0.60 6.12 -2.23
N GLY A 77 -0.15 6.33 -0.99
CA GLY A 77 -0.82 7.19 -0.04
C GLY A 77 -0.24 8.60 0.05
N SER A 78 -0.83 9.40 0.93
CA SER A 78 -0.34 10.72 1.28
C SER A 78 -0.61 11.05 2.74
N ILE A 79 0.38 11.69 3.37
CA ILE A 79 0.27 12.30 4.70
C ILE A 79 0.28 13.81 4.51
N VAL A 80 -0.75 14.49 5.00
CA VAL A 80 -0.92 15.95 4.81
C VAL A 80 -1.01 16.63 6.18
N PHE A 81 -0.10 17.58 6.41
CA PHE A 81 -0.18 18.50 7.54
C PHE A 81 -1.02 19.72 7.14
N HIS A 82 -2.30 19.71 7.50
CA HIS A 82 -3.23 20.76 7.16
C HIS A 82 -3.26 21.83 8.27
N PHE A 83 -2.33 22.78 8.20
CA PHE A 83 -2.11 23.80 9.23
C PHE A 83 -3.35 24.66 9.51
N ALA A 84 -4.03 25.16 8.48
CA ALA A 84 -5.21 26.01 8.64
C ALA A 84 -6.38 25.33 9.38
N GLY A 85 -6.46 24.01 9.28
CA GLY A 85 -7.48 23.20 9.95
C GLY A 85 -6.94 22.45 11.17
N ASN A 86 -5.72 22.76 11.60
CA ASN A 86 -5.00 22.11 12.70
C ASN A 86 -5.17 20.58 12.71
N ARG A 87 -4.93 19.94 11.57
CA ARG A 87 -5.10 18.49 11.43
C ARG A 87 -4.05 17.79 10.61
N ILE A 88 -3.79 16.54 10.96
CA ILE A 88 -3.01 15.58 10.16
C ILE A 88 -4.00 14.69 9.40
N GLU A 89 -3.78 14.52 8.11
CA GLU A 89 -4.56 13.63 7.27
C GLU A 89 -3.70 12.48 6.73
N CYS A 90 -4.26 11.29 6.67
CA CYS A 90 -3.68 10.15 5.98
C CYS A 90 -4.69 9.64 4.95
N ASN A 91 -4.29 9.66 3.69
CA ASN A 91 -5.15 9.32 2.58
C ASN A 91 -4.52 8.18 1.78
N LEU A 92 -5.32 7.20 1.41
CA LEU A 92 -4.95 6.14 0.48
C LEU A 92 -6.03 6.03 -0.59
N GLU A 93 -5.66 6.00 -1.86
CA GLU A 93 -6.61 5.81 -2.94
C GLU A 93 -6.15 4.67 -3.85
N LEU A 94 -6.97 3.63 -3.95
CA LEU A 94 -6.68 2.43 -4.72
C LEU A 94 -7.65 2.29 -5.89
N LYS A 95 -7.23 1.58 -6.93
CA LYS A 95 -8.16 1.08 -7.96
C LYS A 95 -9.21 0.19 -7.29
N TYR A 96 -10.48 0.45 -7.55
CA TYR A 96 -11.56 -0.38 -7.05
C TYR A 96 -11.67 -1.68 -7.86
N ASN A 97 -11.55 -2.80 -7.16
CA ASN A 97 -11.72 -4.16 -7.65
C ASN A 97 -12.07 -5.09 -6.47
N ILE A 98 -12.24 -6.38 -6.77
CA ILE A 98 -12.59 -7.40 -5.78
C ILE A 98 -11.60 -7.52 -4.61
N TYR A 99 -10.34 -7.11 -4.77
CA TYR A 99 -9.30 -7.23 -3.75
C TYR A 99 -9.19 -5.98 -2.87
N SER A 100 -9.28 -4.79 -3.48
CA SER A 100 -9.32 -3.54 -2.73
C SER A 100 -10.59 -3.42 -1.89
N GLU A 101 -11.70 -3.98 -2.38
CA GLU A 101 -12.97 -4.04 -1.65
C GLU A 101 -12.90 -4.98 -0.44
N LYS A 102 -12.24 -6.13 -0.58
CA LYS A 102 -12.05 -7.08 0.52
C LYS A 102 -11.19 -6.53 1.66
N CYS A 103 -10.29 -5.57 1.39
CA CYS A 103 -9.36 -5.05 2.40
C CYS A 103 -10.09 -4.19 3.45
N HIS A 104 -10.08 -4.64 4.71
CA HIS A 104 -10.70 -3.91 5.82
C HIS A 104 -9.63 -3.15 6.60
N PHE A 105 -9.75 -1.83 6.61
CA PHE A 105 -8.79 -0.92 7.27
C PHE A 105 -9.27 -0.43 8.65
N ASP A 106 -10.48 -0.78 9.09
CA ASP A 106 -11.12 -0.29 10.32
C ASP A 106 -10.29 -0.42 11.60
N TYR A 107 -9.41 -1.42 11.66
CA TYR A 107 -8.68 -1.78 12.88
C TYR A 107 -7.19 -1.44 12.80
N VAL A 108 -6.67 -1.04 11.63
CA VAL A 108 -5.22 -0.90 11.43
C VAL A 108 -4.64 0.25 12.25
N ILE A 109 -5.41 1.32 12.44
CA ILE A 109 -5.10 2.40 13.37
C ILE A 109 -5.97 2.21 14.62
N PRO A 110 -5.39 1.84 15.77
CA PRO A 110 -6.15 1.62 16.99
C PRO A 110 -7.00 2.84 17.37
N ASN A 111 -8.26 2.60 17.72
CA ASN A 111 -9.24 3.63 18.12
C ASN A 111 -9.57 4.67 17.04
N TYR A 112 -9.23 4.40 15.78
CA TYR A 112 -9.53 5.32 14.70
C TYR A 112 -9.98 4.59 13.44
N LYS A 113 -11.26 4.75 13.09
CA LYS A 113 -11.81 4.21 11.84
C LYS A 113 -11.65 5.20 10.69
N PRO A 114 -11.31 4.72 9.48
CA PRO A 114 -11.27 5.59 8.30
C PRO A 114 -12.68 5.91 7.80
N SER A 115 -12.79 7.00 7.04
CA SER A 115 -13.88 7.15 6.09
C SER A 115 -13.52 6.47 4.77
N ILE A 116 -14.47 5.73 4.20
CA ILE A 116 -14.31 5.01 2.94
C ILE A 116 -15.25 5.64 1.91
N LEU A 117 -14.71 5.99 0.74
CA LEU A 117 -15.46 6.63 -0.34
C LEU A 117 -15.18 5.90 -1.66
N LEU A 118 -16.24 5.48 -2.36
CA LEU A 118 -16.15 5.03 -3.74
C LEU A 118 -16.26 6.23 -4.67
N ARG A 119 -15.39 6.29 -5.68
CA ARG A 119 -15.28 7.41 -6.62
C ARG A 119 -15.26 6.91 -8.05
N ASP A 120 -16.06 7.56 -8.89
CA ASP A 120 -15.98 7.39 -10.34
C ASP A 120 -15.03 8.44 -10.91
N LYS A 121 -13.94 7.98 -11.53
CA LYS A 121 -12.98 8.83 -12.24
C LYS A 121 -13.24 8.71 -13.74
N LYS A 122 -13.48 9.86 -14.37
CA LYS A 122 -13.41 10.00 -15.83
C LYS A 122 -11.95 9.93 -16.23
N ASN A 123 -11.60 8.97 -17.07
CA ASN A 123 -10.26 8.89 -17.64
C ASN A 123 -10.22 9.73 -18.93
N ASN A 124 -9.04 10.22 -19.32
CA ASN A 124 -8.87 10.97 -20.58
C ASN A 124 -9.13 10.11 -21.83
N THR A 125 -9.32 8.79 -21.67
CA THR A 125 -9.71 7.88 -22.74
C THR A 125 -11.24 7.77 -22.81
N PRO A 126 -11.89 8.12 -23.94
CA PRO A 126 -13.32 7.98 -24.12
C PRO A 126 -13.80 6.54 -23.83
N GLY A 127 -14.90 6.41 -23.08
CA GLY A 127 -15.58 5.13 -22.84
C GLY A 127 -15.02 4.26 -21.69
N LYS A 128 -13.93 4.64 -21.02
CA LYS A 128 -13.40 3.89 -19.86
C LYS A 128 -13.73 4.61 -18.54
N LEU A 129 -14.75 4.13 -17.84
CA LEU A 129 -15.01 4.48 -16.44
C LEU A 129 -14.01 3.76 -15.54
N PHE A 130 -13.27 4.52 -14.74
CA PHE A 130 -12.36 3.96 -13.74
C PHE A 130 -12.94 4.22 -12.35
N LYS A 131 -13.15 3.15 -11.58
CA LYS A 131 -13.58 3.27 -10.19
C LYS A 131 -12.38 3.21 -9.25
N SER A 132 -12.40 4.03 -8.21
CA SER A 132 -11.42 4.00 -7.11
C SER A 132 -12.10 3.95 -5.76
N ILE A 133 -11.41 3.37 -4.78
CA ILE A 133 -11.78 3.39 -3.37
C ILE A 133 -10.78 4.24 -2.61
N ALA A 134 -11.28 5.26 -1.90
CA ALA A 134 -10.48 6.16 -1.09
C ALA A 134 -10.71 5.84 0.39
N ILE A 135 -9.62 5.65 1.13
CA ILE A 135 -9.58 5.41 2.57
C ILE A 135 -8.92 6.62 3.22
N LYS A 136 -9.61 7.27 4.16
CA LYS A 136 -9.18 8.56 4.71
C LYS A 136 -9.27 8.62 6.23
N TYR A 137 -8.18 9.04 6.86
CA TYR A 137 -8.09 9.38 8.27
C TYR A 137 -7.82 10.89 8.37
N GLN A 138 -8.85 11.70 8.57
CA GLN A 138 -8.80 13.17 8.40
C GLN A 138 -9.55 13.98 9.46
N THR A 139 -9.86 13.36 10.61
CA THR A 139 -10.61 13.96 11.72
C THR A 139 -9.66 14.44 12.82
N VAL A 140 -10.01 15.57 13.44
CA VAL A 140 -9.22 16.18 14.52
C VAL A 140 -9.07 15.21 15.71
N ASN A 141 -10.16 14.56 16.13
CA ASN A 141 -10.13 13.64 17.27
C ASN A 141 -9.25 12.39 17.04
N GLY A 142 -9.02 12.01 15.78
CA GLY A 142 -8.22 10.83 15.42
C GLY A 142 -6.71 11.11 15.31
N MET A 143 -6.28 12.37 15.38
CA MET A 143 -4.89 12.74 15.10
C MET A 143 -3.87 12.05 15.99
N ILE A 144 -4.14 11.93 17.28
CA ILE A 144 -3.18 11.30 18.21
C ILE A 144 -2.97 9.83 17.89
N HIS A 145 -4.03 9.13 17.47
CA HIS A 145 -3.97 7.74 17.04
C HIS A 145 -3.19 7.60 15.74
N LEU A 146 -3.40 8.53 14.81
CA LEU A 146 -2.68 8.58 13.54
C LEU A 146 -1.18 8.84 13.74
N TYR A 147 -0.85 9.82 14.58
CA TYR A 147 0.54 10.13 14.95
C TYR A 147 1.24 8.93 15.59
N ASN A 148 0.61 8.28 16.57
CA ASN A 148 1.17 7.09 17.22
C ASN A 148 1.41 5.96 16.21
N TYR A 149 0.48 5.74 15.28
CA TYR A 149 0.65 4.77 14.21
C TYR A 149 1.85 5.10 13.32
N PHE A 150 2.04 6.38 12.95
CA PHE A 150 3.19 6.81 12.15
C PHE A 150 4.52 6.60 12.86
N MET A 151 4.57 6.92 14.15
CA MET A 151 5.79 6.72 14.96
C MET A 151 6.16 5.25 15.05
N GLN A 152 5.18 4.36 15.24
CA GLN A 152 5.43 2.92 15.34
C GLN A 152 5.81 2.28 14.01
N ASN A 153 5.19 2.72 12.90
CA ASN A 153 5.44 2.17 11.57
C ASN A 153 6.50 2.93 10.76
N ARG A 154 7.15 3.92 11.37
CA ARG A 154 8.20 4.74 10.74
C ARG A 154 7.75 5.44 9.45
N LEU A 155 6.51 5.95 9.45
CA LEU A 155 5.97 6.81 8.38
C LEU A 155 6.39 8.27 8.57
N TYR A 156 7.68 8.50 8.78
CA TYR A 156 8.28 9.81 8.98
C TYR A 156 9.75 9.76 8.56
N CYS A 157 10.38 10.91 8.47
CA CYS A 157 11.79 11.02 8.11
C CYS A 157 12.57 11.67 9.26
N ASP A 158 13.73 11.09 9.60
CA ASP A 158 14.64 11.53 10.67
C ASP A 158 15.63 12.61 10.21
N PHE A 159 15.36 13.32 9.10
CA PHE A 159 16.28 14.32 8.54
C PHE A 159 16.44 15.56 9.41
#